data_AF-A0A8T4G218-F1
#
_entry.id   AF-A0A8T4G218-F1
#
_cell.length_a   1.000
_cell.length_b   1.000
_cell.length_c   1.000
_cell.angle_alpha   90.00
_cell.angle_beta   90.00
_cell.angle_gamma   90.00
#
_symmetry.space_group_name_H-M   'P 1'
#
loop_
_entity.id
_entity.type
_entity.pdbx_description
1 polymer ?
#
loop_
_entity_poly.entity_id
_entity_poly.type
_entity_poly.pdbx_seq_one_letter_code
_entity_poly.pdbx_strand_id
1 'polypeptide(L)'
;MRKRTLLGIFVVLLVVGAYAAYALNNPKLPEVKGCVNPFREVKPVSKTAENWSRIHVFFKAVLSKDIRGLAKPWEIDYKNVKIVKHTLDYNGEKITMLAMGLPLKDGKHVIAYYEFSKPVQGVKTRAFLLGIQNGKIKTEALTTNGAITPTGTCRHECSSNSDCGEFQYCTDYCCEYDIASIRVCCLSCVWALSGGIGFFLACVMAWCPYCLAEFCEEEGTTCVDYGDAP
;
A
#
# COMPACT_ATOMS: atom_id res chain seq x y z
N MET A 1 33.27 -10.18 38.05
CA MET A 1 31.81 -9.85 38.09
C MET A 1 31.51 -8.42 37.62
N ARG A 2 32.20 -7.38 38.12
CA ARG A 2 31.97 -5.95 37.79
C ARG A 2 31.88 -5.58 36.29
N LYS A 3 32.68 -6.20 35.42
CA LYS A 3 32.68 -5.92 33.96
C LYS A 3 31.43 -6.42 33.22
N ARG A 4 30.78 -7.50 33.68
CA ARG A 4 29.56 -8.04 33.05
C ARG A 4 28.33 -7.21 33.38
N THR A 5 28.27 -6.68 34.61
CA THR A 5 27.20 -5.79 35.07
C THR A 5 27.21 -4.45 34.32
N LEU A 6 28.40 -3.88 34.11
CA LEU A 6 28.58 -2.66 33.31
C LEU A 6 28.15 -2.84 31.85
N LEU A 7 28.47 -3.99 31.25
CA LEU A 7 28.06 -4.30 29.87
C LEU A 7 26.53 -4.45 29.76
N GLY A 8 25.90 -5.09 30.74
CA GLY A 8 24.44 -5.22 30.80
C GLY A 8 23.72 -3.88 30.89
N ILE A 9 24.21 -2.97 31.74
CA ILE A 9 23.65 -1.62 31.87
C ILE A 9 23.80 -0.83 30.55
N PHE A 10 24.92 -0.98 29.85
CA PHE A 10 25.15 -0.31 28.58
C PHE A 10 24.20 -0.80 27.48
N VAL A 11 23.93 -2.11 27.43
CA VAL A 11 22.95 -2.69 26.49
C VAL A 11 21.54 -2.19 26.80
N VAL A 12 21.14 -2.13 28.08
CA VAL A 12 19.83 -1.59 28.48
C VAL A 12 19.70 -0.12 28.07
N LEU A 13 20.72 0.71 28.29
CA LEU A 13 20.72 2.11 27.86
C LEU A 13 20.62 2.28 26.35
N LEU A 14 21.28 1.41 25.56
CA LEU A 14 21.17 1.42 24.11
C LEU A 14 19.76 1.03 23.63
N VAL A 15 19.15 0.02 24.24
CA VAL A 15 17.78 -0.41 23.91
C VAL A 15 16.78 0.69 24.28
N VAL A 16 16.89 1.28 25.46
CA VAL A 16 16.03 2.40 25.90
C VAL A 16 16.23 3.64 25.03
N GLY A 17 17.48 3.98 24.69
CA GLY A 17 17.79 5.10 23.81
C GLY A 17 17.23 4.90 22.40
N ALA A 18 17.34 3.68 21.86
CA ALA A 18 16.72 3.33 20.58
C ALA A 18 15.19 3.43 20.63
N TYR A 19 14.57 2.97 21.72
CA TYR A 19 13.12 3.03 21.89
C TYR A 19 12.61 4.46 22.08
N ALA A 20 13.32 5.30 22.84
CA ALA A 20 12.97 6.71 23.04
C ALA A 20 13.13 7.53 21.75
N ALA A 21 14.24 7.33 21.01
CA ALA A 21 14.44 7.95 19.70
C ALA A 21 13.36 7.51 18.69
N TYR A 22 12.92 6.26 18.81
CA TYR A 22 11.86 5.70 17.98
C TYR A 22 10.48 6.31 18.31
N ALA A 23 10.09 6.32 19.59
CA ALA A 23 8.84 6.91 20.05
C ALA A 23 8.72 8.42 19.75
N LEU A 24 9.83 9.17 19.84
CA LEU A 24 9.87 10.60 19.49
C LEU A 24 9.75 10.88 17.98
N ASN A 25 10.07 9.89 17.14
CA ASN A 25 10.02 10.01 15.67
C ASN A 25 8.73 9.48 15.04
N ASN A 26 7.81 8.93 15.84
CA ASN A 26 6.46 8.60 15.39
C ASN A 26 5.52 9.75 15.77
N PRO A 27 5.36 10.77 14.90
CA PRO A 27 4.37 11.81 15.14
C PRO A 27 2.99 11.16 15.29
N LYS A 28 2.20 11.63 16.26
CA LYS A 28 0.77 11.33 16.34
C LYS A 28 0.17 11.53 14.95
N LEU A 29 -0.39 10.46 14.40
CA LEU A 29 -1.07 10.50 13.11
C LEU A 29 -2.22 11.52 13.25
N PRO A 30 -2.40 12.43 12.28
CA PRO A 30 -3.47 13.41 12.36
C PRO A 30 -4.82 12.69 12.49
N GLU A 31 -5.68 13.19 13.39
CA GLU A 31 -7.06 12.73 13.51
C GLU A 31 -7.78 12.95 12.18
N VAL A 32 -8.24 11.86 11.56
CA VAL A 32 -8.98 11.95 10.31
C VAL A 32 -10.47 12.02 10.58
N LYS A 33 -11.19 12.80 9.77
CA LYS A 33 -12.66 12.87 9.79
C LYS A 33 -13.23 12.04 8.65
N GLY A 34 -13.91 10.93 8.94
CA GLY A 34 -14.60 10.07 7.96
C GLY A 34 -13.75 8.91 7.42
N CYS A 35 -14.32 8.11 6.51
CA CYS A 35 -13.62 7.05 5.79
C CYS A 35 -12.59 7.65 4.83
N VAL A 36 -11.36 7.11 4.82
CA VAL A 36 -10.26 7.79 4.14
C VAL A 36 -9.66 7.00 2.99
N ASN A 37 -9.65 7.66 1.83
CA ASN A 37 -8.87 7.26 0.67
C ASN A 37 -7.62 8.15 0.55
N PRO A 38 -6.41 7.64 0.85
CA PRO A 38 -5.20 8.46 0.81
C PRO A 38 -4.90 8.99 -0.60
N PHE A 39 -5.44 8.38 -1.67
CA PHE A 39 -5.27 8.86 -3.03
C PHE A 39 -6.15 10.07 -3.37
N ARG A 40 -7.26 10.31 -2.63
CA ARG A 40 -8.11 11.50 -2.83
C ARG A 40 -7.55 12.74 -2.14
N GLU A 41 -6.71 12.54 -1.14
CA GLU A 41 -6.16 13.59 -0.27
C GLU A 41 -4.89 14.24 -0.82
N VAL A 42 -4.31 13.67 -1.86
CA VAL A 42 -3.01 14.06 -2.42
C VAL A 42 -3.15 14.44 -3.88
N LYS A 43 -2.36 15.42 -4.33
CA LYS A 43 -2.35 15.86 -5.72
C LYS A 43 -1.07 15.38 -6.43
N PRO A 44 -1.17 14.68 -7.57
CA PRO A 44 0.01 14.26 -8.31
C PRO A 44 0.74 15.47 -8.90
N VAL A 45 2.06 15.54 -8.68
CA VAL A 45 2.93 16.60 -9.23
C VAL A 45 3.82 16.04 -10.34
N SER A 46 4.49 14.92 -10.08
CA SER A 46 5.36 14.27 -11.07
C SER A 46 5.50 12.78 -10.79
N LYS A 47 5.97 12.03 -11.79
CA LYS A 47 6.21 10.58 -11.70
C LYS A 47 7.50 10.21 -12.42
N THR A 48 8.26 9.30 -11.81
CA THR A 48 9.54 8.82 -12.33
C THR A 48 9.59 7.31 -12.21
N ALA A 49 9.92 6.61 -13.31
CA ALA A 49 10.12 5.17 -13.27
C ALA A 49 11.38 4.82 -12.48
N GLU A 50 11.29 3.81 -11.63
CA GLU A 50 12.39 3.33 -10.80
C GLU A 50 12.91 1.99 -11.36
N ASN A 51 14.22 1.89 -11.57
CA ASN A 51 14.86 0.69 -12.09
C ASN A 51 15.54 -0.08 -10.97
N TRP A 52 14.76 -0.78 -10.15
CA TRP A 52 15.31 -1.59 -9.06
C TRP A 52 15.75 -2.95 -9.57
N SER A 53 16.84 -3.47 -9.00
CA SER A 53 17.26 -4.85 -9.26
C SER A 53 16.24 -5.84 -8.71
N ARG A 54 16.12 -7.02 -9.33
CA ARG A 54 15.22 -8.09 -8.85
C ARG A 54 15.52 -8.47 -7.39
N ILE A 55 16.78 -8.40 -6.98
CA ILE A 55 17.22 -8.67 -5.61
C ILE A 55 16.64 -7.63 -4.66
N HIS A 56 16.69 -6.34 -5.01
CA HIS A 56 16.12 -5.27 -4.19
C HIS A 56 14.60 -5.46 -4.05
N VAL A 57 13.89 -5.75 -5.14
CA VAL A 57 12.45 -6.02 -5.10
C VAL A 57 12.12 -7.24 -4.25
N PHE A 58 12.91 -8.32 -4.35
CA PHE A 58 12.76 -9.51 -3.51
C PHE A 58 12.90 -9.16 -2.02
N PHE A 59 13.94 -8.43 -1.63
CA PHE A 59 14.09 -8.00 -0.24
C PHE A 59 12.94 -7.11 0.21
N LYS A 60 12.45 -6.20 -0.65
CA LYS A 60 11.26 -5.40 -0.33
C LYS A 60 10.04 -6.27 -0.06
N ALA A 61 9.79 -7.29 -0.89
CA ALA A 61 8.69 -8.23 -0.71
C ALA A 61 8.81 -9.09 0.56
N VAL A 62 10.03 -9.50 0.92
CA VAL A 62 10.29 -10.29 2.13
C VAL A 62 10.13 -9.44 3.41
N LEU A 63 10.63 -8.21 3.38
CA LEU A 63 10.66 -7.34 4.57
C LEU A 63 9.33 -6.61 4.81
N SER A 64 8.57 -6.32 3.77
CA SER A 64 7.27 -5.65 3.89
C SER A 64 6.20 -6.59 4.42
N LYS A 65 5.62 -6.26 5.58
CA LYS A 65 4.45 -6.96 6.14
C LYS A 65 3.24 -6.90 5.21
N ASP A 66 3.05 -5.76 4.54
CA ASP A 66 1.95 -5.56 3.59
C ASP A 66 2.04 -6.49 2.38
N ILE A 67 3.25 -6.73 1.84
CA ILE A 67 3.43 -7.61 0.68
C ILE A 67 3.32 -9.08 1.12
N ARG A 68 4.09 -9.49 2.13
CA ARG A 68 4.11 -10.90 2.60
C ARG A 68 2.79 -11.35 3.23
N GLY A 69 1.97 -10.40 3.69
CA GLY A 69 0.62 -10.66 4.18
C GLY A 69 -0.37 -11.00 3.06
N LEU A 70 -0.09 -10.59 1.82
CA LEU A 70 -0.96 -10.81 0.67
C LEU A 70 -0.53 -12.00 -0.19
N ALA A 71 0.77 -12.19 -0.41
CA ALA A 71 1.29 -13.36 -1.12
C ALA A 71 2.70 -13.72 -0.65
N LYS A 72 3.13 -14.95 -0.95
CA LYS A 72 4.48 -15.37 -0.60
C LYS A 72 5.48 -14.74 -1.58
N PRO A 73 6.66 -14.29 -1.13
CA PRO A 73 7.63 -13.64 -2.02
C PRO A 73 8.01 -14.47 -3.26
N TRP A 74 8.01 -15.80 -3.18
CA TRP A 74 8.34 -16.66 -4.34
C TRP A 74 7.20 -16.82 -5.35
N GLU A 75 5.99 -16.33 -5.05
CA GLU A 75 4.84 -16.32 -5.97
C GLU A 75 4.87 -15.10 -6.89
N ILE A 76 5.70 -14.09 -6.61
CA ILE A 76 5.83 -12.87 -7.41
C ILE A 76 6.64 -13.12 -8.70
N ASP A 77 6.15 -12.59 -9.81
CA ASP A 77 6.89 -12.52 -11.07
C ASP A 77 7.77 -11.27 -11.15
N TYR A 78 8.96 -11.39 -10.57
CA TYR A 78 9.99 -10.34 -10.54
C TYR A 78 10.45 -9.82 -11.91
N LYS A 79 10.13 -10.51 -13.01
CA LYS A 79 10.51 -10.04 -14.36
C LYS A 79 9.60 -8.89 -14.81
N ASN A 80 8.37 -8.88 -14.33
CA ASN A 80 7.29 -8.03 -14.83
C ASN A 80 6.85 -6.96 -13.82
N VAL A 81 7.60 -6.81 -12.72
CA VAL A 81 7.37 -5.77 -11.71
C VAL A 81 7.55 -4.38 -12.31
N LYS A 82 6.65 -3.48 -11.93
CA LYS A 82 6.73 -2.04 -12.26
C LYS A 82 6.82 -1.23 -10.98
N ILE A 83 7.71 -0.25 -10.99
CA ILE A 83 7.97 0.62 -9.85
C ILE A 83 8.02 2.04 -10.35
N VAL A 84 7.25 2.92 -9.72
CA VAL A 84 7.19 4.33 -10.04
C VAL A 84 7.22 5.10 -8.74
N LYS A 85 8.10 6.09 -8.68
CA LYS A 85 8.12 7.09 -7.62
C LYS A 85 7.27 8.27 -8.07
N HIS A 86 6.25 8.59 -7.28
CA HIS A 86 5.41 9.75 -7.47
C HIS A 86 5.83 10.85 -6.50
N THR A 87 5.88 12.09 -6.98
CA THR A 87 5.94 13.28 -6.13
C THR A 87 4.53 13.82 -6.03
N LEU A 88 4.07 14.01 -4.80
CA LEU A 88 2.70 14.40 -4.47
C LEU A 88 2.71 15.68 -3.64
N ASP A 89 1.68 16.50 -3.80
CA ASP A 89 1.39 17.63 -2.92
C ASP A 89 0.32 17.21 -1.90
N TYR A 90 0.64 17.36 -0.62
CA TYR A 90 -0.22 17.06 0.51
C TYR A 90 -0.10 18.19 1.53
N ASN A 91 -1.20 18.90 1.80
CA ASN A 91 -1.23 20.06 2.70
C ASN A 91 -0.17 21.14 2.39
N GLY A 92 0.16 21.34 1.10
CA GLY A 92 1.17 22.32 0.66
C GLY A 92 2.61 21.83 0.77
N GLU A 93 2.83 20.59 1.24
CA GLU A 93 4.14 19.95 1.28
C GLU A 93 4.32 18.93 0.16
N LYS A 94 5.53 18.86 -0.41
CA LYS A 94 5.90 17.80 -1.35
C LYS A 94 6.31 16.55 -0.60
N ILE A 95 5.52 15.49 -0.75
CA ILE A 95 5.83 14.14 -0.28
C ILE A 95 6.09 13.22 -1.46
N THR A 96 6.62 12.03 -1.21
CA THR A 96 6.82 11.02 -2.26
C THR A 96 6.05 9.77 -1.95
N MET A 97 5.49 9.13 -2.97
CA MET A 97 4.88 7.81 -2.87
C MET A 97 5.59 6.85 -3.80
N LEU A 98 6.09 5.74 -3.26
CA LEU A 98 6.55 4.61 -4.04
C LEU A 98 5.33 3.75 -4.40
N ALA A 99 5.08 3.56 -5.69
CA ALA A 99 4.02 2.70 -6.19
C ALA A 99 4.63 1.50 -6.92
N MET A 100 4.20 0.29 -6.57
CA MET A 100 4.68 -0.96 -7.13
C MET A 100 3.52 -1.81 -7.64
N GLY A 101 3.62 -2.25 -8.88
CA GLY A 101 2.80 -3.32 -9.44
C GLY A 101 3.59 -4.61 -9.46
N LEU A 102 3.13 -5.60 -8.69
CA LEU A 102 3.80 -6.87 -8.44
C LEU A 102 2.91 -8.01 -8.96
N PRO A 103 3.01 -8.38 -10.25
CA PRO A 103 2.23 -9.48 -10.79
C PRO A 103 2.65 -10.81 -10.14
N LEU A 104 1.69 -11.70 -9.89
CA LEU A 104 1.96 -13.05 -9.43
C LEU A 104 2.18 -14.00 -10.62
N LYS A 105 2.90 -15.10 -10.36
CA LYS A 105 3.25 -16.14 -11.35
C LYS A 105 2.04 -16.91 -11.88
N ASP A 106 0.90 -16.85 -11.20
CA ASP A 106 -0.35 -17.45 -11.67
C ASP A 106 -0.98 -16.71 -12.84
N GLY A 107 -0.52 -15.47 -13.14
CA GLY A 107 -1.03 -14.62 -14.20
C GLY A 107 -2.44 -14.07 -13.98
N LYS A 108 -3.03 -14.31 -12.80
CA LYS A 108 -4.40 -13.91 -12.45
C LYS A 108 -4.45 -12.85 -11.36
N HIS A 109 -3.38 -12.72 -10.57
CA HIS A 109 -3.32 -11.75 -9.48
C HIS A 109 -2.19 -10.75 -9.66
N VAL A 110 -2.43 -9.54 -9.14
CA VAL A 110 -1.42 -8.48 -9.04
C VAL A 110 -1.51 -7.87 -7.66
N ILE A 111 -0.37 -7.72 -7.00
CA ILE A 111 -0.27 -6.90 -5.79
C ILE A 111 0.02 -5.45 -6.22
N ALA A 112 -0.86 -4.54 -5.85
CA ALA A 112 -0.60 -3.10 -5.90
C ALA A 112 -0.07 -2.67 -4.53
N TYR A 113 1.16 -2.19 -4.43
CA TYR A 113 1.76 -1.74 -3.18
C TYR A 113 2.13 -0.26 -3.24
N TYR A 114 1.78 0.48 -2.20
CA TYR A 114 1.96 1.91 -2.08
C TYR A 114 2.62 2.24 -0.75
N GLU A 115 3.63 3.11 -0.79
CA GLU A 115 4.35 3.55 0.40
C GLU A 115 4.65 5.04 0.32
N PHE A 116 4.09 5.79 1.25
CA PHE A 116 4.28 7.23 1.34
C PHE A 116 5.52 7.57 2.17
N SER A 117 6.24 8.64 1.83
CA SER A 117 7.38 9.12 2.61
C SER A 117 6.97 9.71 3.96
N LYS A 118 5.72 10.18 4.08
CA LYS A 118 5.06 10.59 5.32
C LYS A 118 3.65 10.00 5.35
N PRO A 119 3.08 9.66 6.51
CA PRO A 119 1.71 9.18 6.58
C PRO A 119 0.72 10.21 6.00
N VAL A 120 -0.12 9.77 5.07
CA VAL A 120 -1.23 10.56 4.52
C VAL A 120 -2.48 10.11 5.26
N GLN A 121 -3.03 10.98 6.11
CA GLN A 121 -4.19 10.66 6.94
C GLN A 121 -4.05 9.31 7.68
N GLY A 122 -2.92 9.09 8.35
CA GLY A 122 -2.65 7.83 9.06
C GLY A 122 -2.11 6.68 8.21
N VAL A 123 -2.22 6.75 6.87
CA VAL A 123 -1.76 5.68 5.98
C VAL A 123 -0.32 5.91 5.54
N LYS A 124 0.58 5.02 5.98
CA LYS A 124 1.99 5.02 5.58
C LYS A 124 2.25 4.02 4.46
N THR A 125 1.70 2.82 4.57
CA THR A 125 1.75 1.78 3.55
C THR A 125 0.36 1.24 3.29
N ARG A 126 0.08 0.91 2.03
CA ARG A 126 -1.18 0.28 1.62
C ARG A 126 -0.91 -0.68 0.48
N ALA A 127 -1.47 -1.88 0.54
CA ALA A 127 -1.41 -2.80 -0.57
C ALA A 127 -2.74 -3.49 -0.84
N PHE A 128 -2.94 -3.93 -2.07
CA PHE A 128 -4.14 -4.61 -2.53
C PHE A 128 -3.73 -5.86 -3.29
N LEU A 129 -4.34 -6.99 -2.97
CA LEU A 129 -4.31 -8.19 -3.78
C LEU A 129 -5.49 -8.13 -4.73
N LEU A 130 -5.20 -7.96 -6.01
CA LEU A 130 -6.20 -7.77 -7.05
C LEU A 130 -6.30 -9.03 -7.91
N GLY A 131 -7.48 -9.63 -7.96
CA GLY A 131 -7.81 -10.76 -8.81
C GLY A 131 -8.47 -10.32 -10.10
N ILE A 132 -8.11 -10.99 -11.20
CA ILE A 132 -8.68 -10.73 -12.53
C ILE A 132 -9.73 -11.81 -12.81
N GLN A 133 -11.00 -11.41 -12.83
CA GLN A 133 -12.12 -12.33 -13.00
C GLN A 133 -13.13 -11.77 -14.02
N ASN A 134 -13.40 -12.52 -15.09
CA ASN A 134 -14.43 -12.19 -16.10
C ASN A 134 -14.35 -10.76 -16.67
N GLY A 135 -13.15 -10.23 -16.89
CA GLY A 135 -12.95 -8.88 -17.43
C GLY A 135 -13.08 -7.76 -16.40
N LYS A 136 -13.28 -8.09 -15.11
CA LYS A 136 -13.23 -7.18 -13.98
C LYS A 136 -11.98 -7.40 -13.14
N ILE A 137 -11.60 -6.37 -12.38
CA ILE A 137 -10.59 -6.48 -11.33
C ILE A 137 -11.33 -6.45 -9.99
N LYS A 138 -11.07 -7.44 -9.14
CA LYS A 138 -11.64 -7.49 -7.79
C LYS A 138 -10.56 -7.36 -6.75
N THR A 139 -10.82 -6.60 -5.70
CA THR A 139 -9.96 -6.59 -4.50
C THR A 139 -10.30 -7.81 -3.65
N GLU A 140 -9.37 -8.76 -3.55
CA GLU A 140 -9.56 -10.01 -2.80
C GLU A 140 -9.06 -9.91 -1.35
N ALA A 141 -8.02 -9.10 -1.15
CA ALA A 141 -7.54 -8.71 0.16
C ALA A 141 -6.80 -7.37 0.07
N LEU A 142 -6.71 -6.67 1.19
CA LEU A 142 -5.89 -5.47 1.30
C LEU A 142 -5.08 -5.49 2.59
N THR A 143 -4.00 -4.71 2.58
CA THR A 143 -3.21 -4.41 3.76
C THR A 143 -3.07 -2.91 3.92
N THR A 144 -3.11 -2.44 5.16
CA THR A 144 -2.78 -1.04 5.47
C THR A 144 -1.92 -1.02 6.72
N ASN A 145 -0.77 -0.37 6.66
CA ASN A 145 0.23 -0.34 7.74
C ASN A 145 0.56 -1.75 8.29
N GLY A 146 0.52 -2.78 7.45
CA GLY A 146 0.78 -4.17 7.80
C GLY A 146 -0.39 -4.93 8.43
N ALA A 147 -1.56 -4.31 8.64
CA ALA A 147 -2.79 -4.99 9.05
C ALA A 147 -3.49 -5.59 7.82
N ILE A 148 -3.83 -6.88 7.85
CA ILE A 148 -4.45 -7.60 6.73
C ILE A 148 -5.96 -7.61 6.90
N THR A 149 -6.67 -7.22 5.85
CA THR A 149 -8.13 -7.29 5.75
C THR A 149 -8.53 -8.12 4.53
N PRO A 150 -9.09 -9.33 4.71
CA PRO A 150 -9.63 -10.10 3.59
C PRO A 150 -10.96 -9.49 3.11
N THR A 151 -11.10 -9.29 1.79
CA THR A 151 -12.22 -8.55 1.19
C THR A 151 -13.04 -9.42 0.23
N GLY A 152 -13.15 -10.72 0.50
CA GLY A 152 -13.84 -11.70 -0.38
C GLY A 152 -15.31 -11.38 -0.73
N THR A 153 -15.89 -10.34 -0.12
CA THR A 153 -17.17 -9.69 -0.45
C THR A 153 -16.99 -8.18 -0.33
N CYS A 154 -17.72 -7.36 -1.10
CA CYS A 154 -17.73 -5.92 -0.89
C CYS A 154 -18.45 -5.58 0.42
N ARG A 155 -17.69 -5.36 1.48
CA ARG A 155 -18.23 -5.07 2.81
C ARG A 155 -18.29 -3.58 3.04
N HIS A 156 -19.29 -3.14 3.80
CA HIS A 156 -19.44 -1.78 4.29
C HIS A 156 -19.51 -1.78 5.82
N GLU A 157 -18.36 -2.01 6.48
CA GLU A 157 -18.33 -2.20 7.94
C GLU A 157 -18.47 -0.88 8.70
N CYS A 158 -18.20 0.26 8.05
CA CYS A 158 -18.21 1.58 8.70
C CYS A 158 -18.56 2.70 7.71
N SER A 159 -19.16 3.78 8.21
CA SER A 159 -19.43 5.03 7.48
C SER A 159 -18.56 6.18 7.97
N SER A 160 -17.93 6.00 9.13
CA SER A 160 -17.11 6.97 9.83
C SER A 160 -16.17 6.28 10.82
N ASN A 161 -15.17 7.02 11.33
CA ASN A 161 -14.26 6.49 12.34
C ASN A 161 -14.96 6.13 13.67
N SER A 162 -16.11 6.74 13.98
CA SER A 162 -16.88 6.41 15.19
C SER A 162 -17.58 5.06 15.11
N ASP A 163 -17.70 4.47 13.92
CA ASP A 163 -18.25 3.13 13.74
C ASP A 163 -17.20 2.04 14.05
N CYS A 164 -15.94 2.44 14.21
CA CYS A 164 -14.82 1.56 14.48
C CYS A 164 -14.41 1.60 15.97
N GLY A 165 -13.67 0.58 16.43
CA GLY A 165 -13.16 0.54 17.80
C GLY A 165 -12.20 1.69 18.13
N GLU A 166 -11.90 1.88 19.41
CA GLU A 166 -11.07 3.00 19.93
C GLU A 166 -9.68 3.13 19.25
N PHE A 167 -9.13 2.03 18.75
CA PHE A 167 -7.85 1.98 18.05
C PHE A 167 -7.99 1.65 16.56
N GLN A 168 -9.16 1.86 15.99
CA GLN A 168 -9.44 1.58 14.60
C GLN A 168 -9.91 2.85 13.88
N TYR A 169 -9.69 2.88 12.58
CA TYR A 169 -10.23 3.90 11.71
C TYR A 169 -10.90 3.27 10.51
N CYS A 170 -11.88 3.97 9.97
CA CYS A 170 -12.58 3.53 8.79
C CYS A 170 -11.78 3.90 7.54
N THR A 171 -11.57 2.94 6.66
CA THR A 171 -10.99 3.18 5.34
C THR A 171 -11.94 2.67 4.26
N ASP A 172 -12.06 3.44 3.20
CA ASP A 172 -12.72 2.99 1.98
C ASP A 172 -11.72 2.24 1.09
N TYR A 173 -12.21 1.28 0.33
CA TYR A 173 -11.47 0.59 -0.71
C TYR A 173 -12.39 0.31 -1.87
N CYS A 174 -11.83 0.12 -3.06
CA CYS A 174 -12.64 -0.27 -4.18
C CYS A 174 -12.74 -1.80 -4.27
N CYS A 175 -13.95 -2.31 -4.37
CA CYS A 175 -14.23 -3.75 -4.47
C CYS A 175 -14.07 -4.24 -5.91
N GLU A 176 -14.62 -3.49 -6.86
CA GLU A 176 -14.61 -3.85 -8.28
C GLU A 176 -14.20 -2.66 -9.15
N TYR A 177 -13.33 -2.92 -10.12
CA TYR A 177 -12.91 -1.93 -11.11
C TYR A 177 -13.23 -2.39 -12.53
N ASP A 178 -13.65 -1.44 -13.36
CA ASP A 178 -13.81 -1.64 -14.80
C ASP A 178 -12.48 -1.51 -15.54
N ILE A 179 -12.06 -2.59 -16.19
CA ILE A 179 -10.82 -2.62 -16.99
C ILE A 179 -10.92 -1.66 -18.18
N ALA A 180 -12.10 -1.46 -18.78
CA ALA A 180 -12.24 -0.59 -19.95
C ALA A 180 -11.96 0.87 -19.58
N SER A 181 -12.55 1.36 -18.49
CA SER A 181 -12.34 2.71 -17.98
C SER A 181 -10.89 2.96 -17.54
N ILE A 182 -10.28 1.98 -16.86
CA ILE A 182 -8.87 2.04 -16.48
C ILE A 182 -7.95 2.21 -17.70
N ARG A 183 -8.24 1.52 -18.81
CA ARG A 183 -7.45 1.63 -20.06
C ARG A 183 -7.49 3.04 -20.62
N VAL A 184 -8.65 3.70 -20.60
CA VAL A 184 -8.81 5.07 -21.10
C VAL A 184 -8.06 6.06 -20.21
N CYS A 185 -8.09 5.86 -18.89
CA CYS A 185 -7.39 6.75 -17.96
C CYS A 185 -5.86 6.59 -18.02
N CYS A 186 -5.36 5.37 -18.21
CA CYS A 186 -3.94 5.07 -18.22
C CYS A 186 -3.44 4.59 -19.60
N LEU A 187 -3.69 5.39 -20.65
CA LEU A 187 -3.28 5.08 -22.03
C LEU A 187 -1.80 4.73 -22.15
N SER A 188 -0.95 5.35 -21.32
CA SER A 188 0.49 5.08 -21.27
C SER A 188 0.85 3.65 -20.86
N CYS A 189 -0.10 2.85 -20.37
CA CYS A 189 0.11 1.44 -20.03
C CYS A 189 -0.55 0.48 -21.03
N VAL A 190 -1.33 0.96 -22.02
CA VAL A 190 -2.05 0.09 -22.96
C VAL A 190 -1.11 -0.83 -23.74
N TRP A 191 0.10 -0.37 -24.09
CA TRP A 191 1.11 -1.22 -24.75
C TRP A 191 1.52 -2.43 -23.92
N ALA A 192 1.40 -2.37 -22.60
CA ALA A 192 1.67 -3.50 -21.70
C ALA A 192 0.64 -4.63 -21.84
N LEU A 193 -0.50 -4.42 -22.52
CA LEU A 193 -1.43 -5.51 -22.86
C LEU A 193 -0.77 -6.57 -23.75
N SER A 194 0.24 -6.20 -24.56
CA SER A 194 1.01 -7.16 -25.36
C SER A 194 1.74 -8.21 -24.51
N GLY A 195 2.08 -7.87 -23.25
CA GLY A 195 2.68 -8.77 -22.27
C GLY A 195 1.66 -9.53 -21.41
N GLY A 196 0.37 -9.38 -21.68
CA GLY A 196 -0.73 -9.97 -20.91
C GLY A 196 -1.37 -9.02 -19.91
N ILE A 197 -2.54 -9.41 -19.41
CA ILE A 197 -3.37 -8.55 -18.54
C ILE A 197 -2.69 -8.24 -17.20
N GLY A 198 -1.97 -9.19 -16.61
CA GLY A 198 -1.23 -8.97 -15.37
C GLY A 198 -0.13 -7.92 -15.51
N PHE A 199 0.55 -7.87 -16.66
CA PHE A 199 1.58 -6.85 -16.95
C PHE A 199 0.96 -5.47 -17.17
N PHE A 200 -0.18 -5.41 -17.88
CA PHE A 200 -0.98 -4.19 -18.00
C PHE A 200 -1.39 -3.65 -16.63
N LEU A 201 -1.95 -4.50 -15.77
CA LEU A 201 -2.36 -4.07 -14.42
C LEU A 201 -1.17 -3.66 -13.58
N ALA A 202 -0.06 -4.40 -13.58
CA ALA A 202 1.15 -3.97 -12.87
C ALA A 202 1.61 -2.57 -13.30
N CYS A 203 1.53 -2.26 -14.60
CA CYS A 203 1.82 -0.92 -15.11
C CYS A 203 0.83 0.11 -14.57
N VAL A 204 -0.49 -0.13 -14.70
CA VAL A 204 -1.54 0.78 -14.23
C VAL A 204 -1.39 1.07 -12.73
N MET A 205 -1.25 0.04 -11.91
CA MET A 205 -1.14 0.15 -10.45
C MET A 205 0.03 1.02 -10.05
N ALA A 206 1.16 0.90 -10.76
CA ALA A 206 2.35 1.70 -10.50
C ALA A 206 2.25 3.11 -11.09
N TRP A 207 1.79 3.29 -12.34
CA TRP A 207 1.85 4.56 -13.07
C TRP A 207 0.66 5.49 -12.86
N CYS A 208 -0.52 4.90 -12.59
CA CYS A 208 -1.79 5.59 -12.60
C CYS A 208 -2.67 5.17 -11.40
N PRO A 209 -2.16 5.22 -10.15
CA PRO A 209 -2.94 4.79 -8.98
C PRO A 209 -4.25 5.58 -8.81
N TYR A 210 -4.26 6.86 -9.17
CA TYR A 210 -5.45 7.73 -9.11
C TYR A 210 -6.59 7.26 -10.00
N CYS A 211 -6.28 6.73 -11.19
CA CYS A 211 -7.30 6.18 -12.08
C CYS A 211 -8.10 5.06 -11.40
N LEU A 212 -7.46 4.28 -10.53
CA LEU A 212 -8.15 3.22 -9.81
C LEU A 212 -9.11 3.79 -8.78
N ALA A 213 -8.72 4.86 -8.09
CA ALA A 213 -9.58 5.52 -7.11
C ALA A 213 -10.79 6.25 -7.75
N GLU A 214 -10.66 6.69 -9.01
CA GLU A 214 -11.74 7.37 -9.74
C GLU A 214 -12.72 6.41 -10.42
N PHE A 215 -12.23 5.30 -11.00
CA PHE A 215 -13.04 4.35 -11.77
C PHE A 215 -13.44 3.13 -10.94
N CYS A 216 -13.84 3.39 -9.70
CA CYS A 216 -14.40 2.37 -8.83
C CYS A 216 -15.88 2.15 -9.15
N GLU A 217 -16.29 0.92 -9.44
CA GLU A 217 -17.71 0.61 -9.66
C GLU A 217 -18.47 0.44 -8.33
N GLU A 218 -17.80 -0.13 -7.32
CA GLU A 218 -18.37 -0.41 -6.01
C GLU A 218 -17.31 -0.16 -4.92
N GLU A 219 -17.58 0.79 -4.02
CA GLU A 219 -16.71 1.09 -2.88
C GLU A 219 -17.14 0.26 -1.67
N GLY A 220 -16.20 -0.39 -0.99
CA GLY A 220 -16.40 -0.99 0.32
C GLY A 220 -15.75 -0.16 1.42
N THR A 221 -16.11 -0.42 2.66
CA THR A 221 -15.48 0.17 3.85
C THR A 221 -15.15 -0.89 4.88
N THR A 222 -14.06 -0.68 5.61
CA THR A 222 -13.61 -1.60 6.66
C THR A 222 -12.94 -0.84 7.79
N CYS A 223 -13.10 -1.35 9.02
CA CYS A 223 -12.41 -0.84 10.19
C CYS A 223 -11.03 -1.47 10.26
N VAL A 224 -10.01 -0.65 10.04
CA VAL A 224 -8.62 -1.07 10.11
C VAL A 224 -8.04 -0.57 11.41
N ASP A 225 -7.40 -1.47 12.15
CA ASP A 225 -6.59 -1.10 13.29
C ASP A 225 -5.55 -0.06 12.86
N TYR A 226 -5.19 0.90 13.71
CA TYR A 226 -4.05 1.79 13.46
C TYR A 226 -2.75 0.99 13.21
N GLY A 227 -2.82 -0.32 13.43
CA GLY A 227 -1.72 -1.24 13.51
C GLY A 227 -1.08 -1.08 14.86
N ASP A 228 -0.17 -1.99 15.19
CA ASP A 228 0.99 -1.56 15.95
C ASP A 228 1.70 -0.52 15.08
N ALA A 229 1.24 0.74 15.06
CA ALA A 229 2.14 1.86 14.92
C ALA A 229 3.11 1.64 16.07
N PRO A 230 4.33 1.15 15.81
CA PRO A 230 5.16 0.78 16.92
C PRO A 230 5.50 2.04 17.75
#